data_AF-W1X8J6-F1
#
_entry.id   AF-W1X8J6-F1
#
_cell.length_a   1.000
_cell.length_b   1.000
_cell.length_c   1.000
_cell.angle_alpha   90.00
_cell.angle_beta   90.00
_cell.angle_gamma   90.00
#
_symmetry.space_group_name_H-M   'P 1'
#
loop_
_entity.id
_entity.type
_entity.pdbx_description
1 polymer ?
#
loop_
_entity_poly.entity_id
_entity_poly.type
_entity_poly.pdbx_seq_one_letter_code
_entity_poly.pdbx_strand_id
1 'polypeptide(L)' 'LYEKVPTADLEEEKPGIADEVALGVTYNEIDDYLEGKTISDQAKARIESWWHKGEHKRHLPITIFDDFWK' A
#
# COMPACT_ATOMS: atom_id res chain seq x y z
N LEU A 1 -8.44 -21.22 6.95
CA LEU A 1 -8.04 -21.26 5.53
C LEU A 1 -7.94 -19.81 5.05
N TYR A 2 -6.79 -19.17 5.26
CA TYR A 2 -6.55 -17.74 4.96
C TYR A 2 -5.55 -17.55 3.81
N GLU A 3 -5.10 -18.65 3.18
CA GLU A 3 -4.07 -18.68 2.12
C GLU A 3 -4.57 -18.22 0.74
N LYS A 4 -5.75 -17.59 0.66
CA LYS A 4 -6.26 -17.10 -0.62
C LYS A 4 -5.45 -15.87 -1.01
N VAL A 5 -4.86 -15.89 -2.21
CA VAL A 5 -4.13 -14.74 -2.76
C VAL A 5 -5.09 -13.53 -2.79
N PRO A 6 -4.77 -12.44 -2.07
CA PRO A 6 -5.56 -11.22 -2.10
C PRO A 6 -5.47 -10.58 -3.49
N THR A 7 -6.63 -10.32 -4.07
CA THR A 7 -6.80 -9.70 -5.39
C THR A 7 -7.97 -8.74 -5.29
N ALA A 8 -7.78 -7.50 -5.73
CA ALA A 8 -8.86 -6.52 -5.82
C ALA A 8 -9.90 -6.86 -6.91
N ASP A 9 -9.50 -7.60 -7.96
CA ASP A 9 -10.36 -8.06 -9.06
C ASP A 9 -11.15 -6.93 -9.76
N LEU A 10 -10.49 -5.79 -10.00
CA LEU A 10 -11.10 -4.58 -10.58
C LEU A 10 -10.73 -4.32 -12.06
N GLU A 11 -9.81 -5.10 -12.63
CA GLU A 11 -9.25 -4.87 -13.98
C GLU A 11 -9.86 -5.85 -15.00
N GLU A 12 -10.69 -5.36 -15.94
CA GLU A 12 -11.32 -6.19 -16.98
C GLU A 12 -10.30 -6.82 -17.96
N GLU A 13 -9.19 -6.14 -18.24
CA GLU A 13 -8.16 -6.64 -19.17
C GLU A 13 -7.13 -7.57 -18.50
N LYS A 14 -7.05 -7.59 -17.17
CA LYS A 14 -6.09 -8.41 -16.41
C LYS A 14 -6.74 -8.98 -15.13
N PRO A 15 -7.66 -9.94 -15.28
CA PRO A 15 -8.35 -10.54 -14.14
C PRO A 15 -7.35 -11.19 -13.17
N GLY A 16 -7.49 -10.91 -11.87
CA GLY A 16 -6.70 -11.55 -10.82
C GLY A 16 -5.23 -11.13 -10.72
N ILE A 17 -4.84 -9.90 -11.11
CA ILE A 17 -3.51 -9.40 -10.73
C ILE A 17 -3.38 -9.46 -9.21
N ALA A 18 -2.40 -10.23 -8.73
CA ALA A 18 -2.05 -10.25 -7.33
C ALA A 18 -1.58 -8.85 -6.92
N ASP A 19 -2.12 -8.32 -5.82
CA ASP A 19 -1.80 -6.97 -5.36
C ASP A 19 -0.28 -6.78 -5.14
N GLU A 20 0.46 -7.86 -4.85
CA GLU A 20 1.92 -7.86 -4.71
C GLU A 20 2.64 -7.45 -6.00
N VAL A 21 2.11 -7.84 -7.16
CA VAL A 21 2.65 -7.48 -8.48
C VAL A 21 2.30 -6.03 -8.82
N ALA A 22 1.12 -5.55 -8.41
CA ALA A 22 0.68 -4.17 -8.64
C ALA A 22 1.42 -3.17 -7.73
N LEU A 23 1.64 -3.52 -6.47
CA LEU A 23 2.29 -2.68 -5.47
C LEU A 23 3.82 -2.79 -5.50
N GLY A 24 4.33 -3.92 -6.03
CA GLY A 24 5.76 -4.23 -6.05
C GLY A 24 6.33 -4.50 -4.66
N VAL A 25 5.49 -4.85 -3.69
CA VAL A 25 5.87 -5.23 -2.32
C VAL A 25 5.01 -6.44 -1.94
N THR A 26 5.61 -7.40 -1.25
CA THR A 26 4.88 -8.57 -0.75
C THR A 26 4.11 -8.24 0.51
N TYR A 27 3.03 -8.97 0.80
CA TYR A 27 2.28 -8.76 2.04
C TYR A 27 3.14 -9.02 3.28
N ASN A 28 4.06 -9.99 3.22
CA ASN A 28 5.01 -10.25 4.30
C ASN A 28 5.93 -9.06 4.58
N GLU A 29 6.39 -8.34 3.55
CA GLU A 29 7.21 -7.14 3.74
C GLU A 29 6.42 -5.97 4.34
N ILE A 30 5.13 -5.85 4.00
CA ILE A 30 4.24 -4.85 4.61
C ILE A 30 4.02 -5.19 6.09
N ASP A 31 3.70 -6.44 6.40
CA ASP A 31 3.47 -6.90 7.77
C ASP A 31 4.74 -6.75 8.61
N ASP A 32 5.90 -7.18 8.09
CA ASP A 32 7.17 -7.02 8.77
C ASP A 32 7.52 -5.55 9.03
N TYR A 33 7.19 -4.64 8.10
CA TYR A 33 7.36 -3.19 8.31
C TYR A 33 6.46 -2.65 9.42
N LEU A 34 5.19 -3.06 9.43
CA LEU A 34 4.21 -2.63 10.43
C LEU A 34 4.50 -3.20 11.83
N GLU A 35 5.08 -4.39 11.91
CA GLU A 35 5.53 -5.04 13.14
C GLU A 35 6.89 -4.51 13.63
N GLY A 36 7.55 -3.63 12.87
CA GLY A 36 8.84 -3.03 13.23
C GLY A 36 10.05 -3.94 13.03
N LYS A 37 9.92 -4.99 12.22
CA LYS A 37 11.03 -5.87 11.82
C LYS A 37 11.88 -5.19 10.74
N THR A 38 13.06 -5.76 10.49
CA THR A 38 13.97 -5.24 9.46
C THR A 38 13.54 -5.74 8.09
N ILE A 39 13.22 -4.80 7.19
CA ILE A 39 12.90 -5.07 5.79
C ILE A 39 13.94 -4.41 4.87
N SER A 40 13.91 -4.73 3.57
CA SER A 40 14.80 -4.09 2.61
C SER A 40 14.53 -2.59 2.47
N ASP A 41 15.58 -1.79 2.27
CA ASP A 41 15.43 -0.34 2.07
C ASP A 41 14.56 -0.02 0.84
N GLN A 42 14.59 -0.89 -0.17
CA GLN A 42 13.76 -0.75 -1.37
C GLN A 42 12.26 -0.95 -1.06
N ALA A 43 11.93 -1.99 -0.28
CA ALA A 43 10.54 -2.23 0.15
C ALA A 43 10.06 -1.10 1.07
N LYS A 44 10.91 -0.64 2.00
CA LYS A 44 10.60 0.48 2.89
C LYS A 44 10.28 1.76 2.10
N ALA A 45 11.15 2.14 1.16
CA ALA A 45 10.92 3.32 0.31
C ALA A 45 9.64 3.20 -0.52
N ARG A 46 9.29 2.00 -1.02
CA ARG A 46 8.02 1.75 -1.72
C ARG A 46 6.82 1.94 -0.79
N ILE A 47 6.85 1.34 0.41
CA ILE A 47 5.77 1.43 1.39
C ILE A 47 5.54 2.89 1.80
N GLU A 48 6.61 3.63 2.12
CA GLU A 48 6.52 5.06 2.47
C GLU A 48 6.01 5.91 1.30
N SER A 49 6.46 5.63 0.07
CA SER A 49 5.95 6.32 -1.13
C SER A 49 4.45 6.11 -1.32
N TRP A 50 3.96 4.87 -1.14
CA TRP A 50 2.54 4.56 -1.20
C TRP A 50 1.76 5.19 -0.04
N TRP A 51 2.36 5.23 1.15
CA TRP A 51 1.78 5.88 2.31
C TRP A 51 1.53 7.36 2.03
N HIS A 52 2.54 8.11 1.60
CA HIS A 52 2.40 9.53 1.25
C HIS A 52 1.41 9.77 0.10
N LYS A 53 1.48 8.96 -0.98
CA LYS A 53 0.54 9.09 -2.11
C LYS A 53 -0.92 8.88 -1.69
N GLY A 54 -1.17 7.96 -0.75
CA GLY A 54 -2.51 7.63 -0.26
C GLY A 54 -2.98 8.46 0.91
N GLU A 55 -2.23 9.47 1.34
CA GLU A 55 -2.53 10.25 2.56
C GLU A 55 -3.91 10.92 2.53
N HIS A 56 -4.31 11.41 1.36
CA HIS A 56 -5.63 11.99 1.14
C HIS A 56 -6.79 10.99 1.31
N LYS A 57 -6.54 9.67 1.21
CA LYS A 57 -7.55 8.63 1.44
C LYS A 57 -7.79 8.37 2.92
N ARG A 58 -6.87 8.80 3.79
CA ARG A 58 -6.94 8.62 5.25
C ARG A 58 -7.35 9.89 6.00
N HIS A 59 -7.56 10.98 5.27
CA HIS A 59 -8.05 12.24 5.80
C HIS A 59 -9.44 12.55 5.25
N LEU A 60 -10.15 13.43 5.95
CA LEU A 60 -11.36 14.04 5.40
C LEU A 60 -11.02 14.87 4.16
N PRO A 61 -12.02 15.21 3.32
CA PRO A 61 -11.81 16.09 2.17
C PRO A 61 -11.05 17.36 2.59
N ILE A 62 -9.98 17.66 1.86
CA ILE A 62 -9.04 18.74 2.18
C ILE A 62 -9.77 20.07 2.29
N THR A 63 -9.51 20.78 3.39
CA THR A 63 -9.92 22.15 3.64
C THR A 63 -8.71 23.08 3.64
N ILE A 64 -8.96 24.39 3.58
CA ILE A 64 -7.90 25.41 3.64
C ILE A 64 -7.18 25.47 5.01
N PHE A 65 -7.71 24.79 6.03
CA PHE A 65 -7.14 24.71 7.38
C PHE A 65 -6.23 23.49 7.56
N ASP A 66 -6.17 22.61 6.57
CA ASP A 66 -5.35 21.40 6.63
C ASP A 66 -3.92 21.68 6.18
N ASP A 67 -2.97 21.17 6.96
CA ASP A 67 -1.53 21.30 6.70
C ASP A 67 -0.90 20.01 6.19
N PHE A 68 -1.62 18.88 6.21
CA PHE A 68 -1.05 17.55 5.94
C PHE A 68 -0.65 17.32 4.47
N TRP A 69 -1.24 18.06 3.53
CA TRP A 69 -1.00 17.92 2.09
C TRP A 69 0.04 18.92 1.55
N LYS A 70 0.53 19.83 2.40
CA LYS A 70 1.42 20.93 2.00
C LYS A 70 2.82 20.48 1.61
#